data_AF-A0A355W5Y1-F1
#
_entry.id   AF-A0A355W5Y1-F1
#
_cell.length_a   1.000
_cell.length_b   1.000
_cell.length_c   1.000
_cell.angle_alpha   90.00
_cell.angle_beta   90.00
_cell.angle_gamma   90.00
#
_symmetry.space_group_name_H-M   'P 1'
#
loop_
_entity.id
_entity.type
_entity.pdbx_description
1 polymer ?
#
loop_
_entity_poly.entity_id
_entity_poly.type
_entity_poly.pdbx_seq_one_letter_code
_entity_poly.pdbx_strand_id
1 'polypeptide(L)'
;MTYKTDTDINEISINTDVLVIGGGLTGVKSACEIASSGYKVILAEKGTELGLKNSEDQDLRDLIKKAASDSNIDVFTGTNIVSSAGTPGDYSIWLLKKDELFEKKVGSIVVATDSSIKVLDGEYGLSLSDKILSQSQIESILASDKEKIKGKNIAILAGFAQEGNPIVTQRVLNSVLAMEKVTGCTVFVYINNIKVASSGLERLFKEGRDKGAIYFKLTDTPEITETDENIKVTFIDPVLRNRLEAEHDLIVIEEQITADPINKKLAELLRIDLDSQDFLQKENVHMFPVRTNREGIFVAGLSRRVCNLANAWVDVDNVVLEIKKLLENGTKKIPADKAVIDAEKCTICLTCYRCCPHGAIFWEGDKAVISPIACQGCGICASECPMNAIQLGGCNDSFISDEIKAKTESTPAKPNIIAFCCENSAYEAGLMAESFKMQIPEGLNIIKVPCAGKIDLDFIMSSFAQGADGVLVMTCHNGNCKSEKGNIFAGWRVAEAQSKLDVIGLEKERLAFVTLASNMGKDFCRIVNEMEERLKKLG
;
A
#
# COMPACT_ATOMS: atom_id res chain seq x y z
N MET A 1 -21.07 25.70 -28.72
CA MET A 1 -21.40 25.99 -27.31
C MET A 1 -20.10 25.93 -26.54
N THR A 2 -19.68 27.08 -26.02
CA THR A 2 -18.42 27.29 -25.31
C THR A 2 -18.44 26.47 -24.03
N TYR A 3 -17.61 25.43 -23.97
CA TYR A 3 -17.31 24.72 -22.74
C TYR A 3 -16.93 25.76 -21.68
N LYS A 4 -17.72 25.88 -20.60
CA LYS A 4 -17.32 26.68 -19.44
C LYS A 4 -16.19 25.93 -18.74
N THR A 5 -14.99 26.15 -19.26
CA THR A 5 -13.71 25.98 -18.62
C THR A 5 -13.56 27.08 -17.57
N ASP A 6 -14.23 26.98 -16.43
CA ASP A 6 -13.73 27.69 -15.25
C ASP A 6 -12.51 26.92 -14.73
N THR A 7 -11.44 26.98 -15.54
CA THR A 7 -10.03 26.85 -15.15
C THR A 7 -9.57 28.03 -14.28
N ASP A 8 -10.47 28.98 -13.98
CA ASP A 8 -10.22 30.19 -13.19
C ASP A 8 -10.31 29.98 -11.68
N ILE A 9 -10.52 28.75 -11.19
CA ILE A 9 -10.29 28.46 -9.78
C ILE A 9 -8.78 28.27 -9.57
N ASN A 10 -8.06 29.38 -9.53
CA ASN A 10 -6.61 29.37 -9.29
C ASN A 10 -6.27 28.92 -7.87
N GLU A 11 -7.23 28.98 -6.94
CA GLU A 11 -7.04 28.66 -5.54
C GLU A 11 -8.35 28.23 -4.87
N ILE A 12 -8.33 27.15 -4.08
CA ILE A 12 -9.45 26.70 -3.23
C ILE A 12 -9.07 26.70 -1.76
N SER A 13 -10.02 27.05 -0.90
CA SER A 13 -9.86 26.90 0.54
C SER A 13 -10.14 25.47 0.97
N ILE A 14 -9.32 24.96 1.88
CA ILE A 14 -9.43 23.61 2.42
C ILE A 14 -9.39 23.65 3.95
N ASN A 15 -10.06 22.67 4.55
CA ASN A 15 -9.98 22.43 5.99
C ASN A 15 -8.56 22.00 6.37
N THR A 16 -8.05 22.47 7.50
CA THR A 16 -6.70 22.16 8.00
C THR A 16 -6.70 21.23 9.22
N ASP A 17 -7.87 20.90 9.77
CA ASP A 17 -8.01 19.94 10.86
C ASP A 17 -7.64 18.53 10.38
N VAL A 18 -7.05 17.73 11.27
CA VAL A 18 -6.59 16.37 10.97
C VAL A 18 -7.26 15.36 11.88
N LEU A 19 -7.84 14.31 11.32
CA LEU A 19 -8.30 13.15 12.08
C LEU A 19 -7.16 12.14 12.24
N VAL A 20 -6.90 11.70 13.46
CA VAL A 20 -6.03 10.57 13.78
C VAL A 20 -6.90 9.43 14.32
N ILE A 21 -6.76 8.25 13.71
CA ILE A 21 -7.54 7.04 14.00
C ILE A 21 -6.65 6.03 14.68
N GLY A 22 -6.98 5.68 15.92
CA GLY A 22 -6.18 4.82 16.79
C GLY A 22 -5.45 5.64 17.83
N GLY A 23 -5.76 5.38 19.09
CA GLY A 23 -5.20 6.00 20.28
C GLY A 23 -4.01 5.25 20.86
N GLY A 24 -3.42 4.29 20.15
CA GLY A 24 -2.16 3.64 20.53
C GLY A 24 -0.97 4.61 20.50
N LEU A 25 0.25 4.14 20.82
CA LEU A 25 1.43 5.02 20.92
C LEU A 25 1.74 5.77 19.62
N THR A 26 1.59 5.10 18.47
CA THR A 26 1.80 5.74 17.16
C THR A 26 0.79 6.84 16.93
N GLY A 27 -0.50 6.62 17.17
CA GLY A 27 -1.54 7.63 16.98
C GLY A 27 -1.44 8.79 17.97
N VAL A 28 -1.11 8.52 19.24
CA VAL A 28 -0.81 9.57 20.23
C VAL A 28 0.37 10.43 19.77
N LYS A 29 1.46 9.82 19.30
CA LYS A 29 2.59 10.57 18.74
C LYS A 29 2.15 11.38 17.53
N SER A 30 1.43 10.79 16.58
CA SER A 30 0.92 11.50 15.41
C SER A 30 0.14 12.74 15.82
N ALA A 31 -0.80 12.60 16.75
CA ALA A 31 -1.59 13.72 17.25
C ALA A 31 -0.72 14.82 17.85
N CYS A 32 0.25 14.47 18.72
CA CYS A 32 1.16 15.45 19.31
C CYS A 32 2.03 16.18 18.29
N GLU A 33 2.61 15.49 17.30
CA GLU A 33 3.52 16.11 16.32
C GLU A 33 2.77 16.97 15.29
N ILE A 34 1.55 16.54 14.91
CA ILE A 34 0.66 17.31 14.04
C ILE A 34 0.18 18.57 14.77
N ALA A 35 -0.24 18.45 16.03
CA ALA A 35 -0.63 19.59 16.87
C ALA A 35 0.52 20.56 17.11
N SER A 36 1.72 20.04 17.40
CA SER A 36 2.94 20.86 17.56
C SER A 36 3.34 21.58 16.27
N SER A 37 2.84 21.11 15.12
CA SER A 37 3.02 21.74 13.81
C SER A 37 1.97 22.81 13.49
N GLY A 38 1.04 23.09 14.40
CA GLY A 38 0.04 24.16 14.27
C GLY A 38 -1.31 23.74 13.70
N TYR A 39 -1.56 22.44 13.51
CA TYR A 39 -2.84 21.92 13.02
C TYR A 39 -3.72 21.45 14.19
N LYS A 40 -5.04 21.65 14.07
CA LYS A 40 -5.98 21.07 15.03
C LYS A 40 -6.14 19.58 14.76
N VAL A 41 -6.16 18.77 15.81
CA VAL A 41 -6.25 17.32 15.72
C VAL A 41 -7.50 16.80 16.40
N ILE A 42 -8.16 15.85 15.76
CA ILE A 42 -9.20 15.02 16.34
C ILE A 42 -8.59 13.64 16.52
N LEU A 43 -8.43 13.16 17.76
CA LEU A 43 -7.89 11.84 18.05
C LEU A 43 -9.02 10.89 18.44
N ALA A 44 -9.37 9.95 17.56
CA ALA A 44 -10.43 8.97 17.80
C ALA A 44 -9.85 7.60 18.21
N GLU A 45 -10.29 7.10 19.36
CA GLU A 45 -9.89 5.81 19.92
C GLU A 45 -11.12 4.93 20.23
N LYS A 46 -11.08 3.67 19.78
CA LYS A 46 -12.17 2.71 19.96
C LYS A 46 -12.36 2.31 21.43
N GLY A 47 -11.26 2.13 22.15
CA GLY A 47 -11.18 1.82 23.56
C GLY A 47 -11.40 3.03 24.47
N THR A 48 -11.41 2.78 25.77
CA THR A 48 -11.72 3.80 26.78
C THR A 48 -10.52 4.67 27.17
N GLU A 49 -9.30 4.28 26.79
CA GLU A 49 -8.03 4.87 27.23
C GLU A 49 -7.07 5.02 26.04
N LEU A 50 -6.13 5.96 26.15
CA LEU A 50 -5.05 6.16 25.17
C LEU A 50 -3.77 5.41 25.58
N GLY A 51 -2.98 5.02 24.59
CA GLY A 51 -1.67 4.43 24.71
C GLY A 51 -1.68 2.97 25.18
N LEU A 52 -0.56 2.54 25.75
CA LEU A 52 -0.43 1.20 26.33
C LEU A 52 -0.88 1.21 27.79
N LYS A 53 -1.69 0.21 28.17
CA LYS A 53 -1.97 -0.06 29.58
C LYS A 53 -0.66 -0.39 30.30
N ASN A 54 -0.39 0.29 31.43
CA ASN A 54 0.70 -0.01 32.36
C ASN A 54 2.13 0.06 31.76
N SER A 55 2.40 1.02 30.87
CA SER A 55 3.79 1.30 30.45
C SER A 55 4.64 1.79 31.64
N GLU A 56 5.73 1.11 31.94
CA GLU A 56 6.71 1.55 32.95
C GLU A 56 7.56 2.74 32.44
N ASP A 57 7.68 2.87 31.11
CA ASP A 57 8.43 3.96 30.46
C ASP A 57 7.78 5.33 30.76
N GLN A 58 8.57 6.21 31.39
CA GLN A 58 8.14 7.54 31.80
C GLN A 58 7.91 8.46 30.59
N ASP A 59 8.75 8.38 29.56
CA ASP A 59 8.65 9.22 28.37
C ASP A 59 7.36 8.93 27.60
N LEU A 60 6.97 7.65 27.52
CA LEU A 60 5.71 7.23 26.90
C LEU A 60 4.49 7.71 27.69
N ARG A 61 4.55 7.66 29.03
CA ARG A 61 3.47 8.18 29.89
C ARG A 61 3.33 9.69 29.75
N ASP A 62 4.42 10.41 29.65
CA ASP A 62 4.39 11.86 29.49
C ASP A 62 3.91 12.28 28.09
N LEU A 63 4.21 11.49 27.05
CA LEU A 63 3.61 11.66 25.73
C LEU A 63 2.08 11.51 25.75
N ILE A 64 1.56 10.48 26.42
CA ILE A 64 0.10 10.27 26.55
C ILE A 64 -0.57 11.43 27.30
N LYS A 65 0.04 11.89 28.40
CA LYS A 65 -0.45 13.06 29.14
C LYS A 65 -0.43 14.33 28.28
N LYS A 66 0.65 14.56 27.52
CA LYS A 66 0.75 15.68 26.59
C LYS A 66 -0.46 15.68 25.65
N ALA A 67 -0.73 14.55 24.99
CA ALA A 67 -1.86 14.44 24.06
C ALA A 67 -3.22 14.73 24.72
N ALA A 68 -3.43 14.27 25.96
CA ALA A 68 -4.68 14.48 26.68
C ALA A 68 -4.87 15.92 27.20
N SER A 69 -3.78 16.68 27.36
CA SER A 69 -3.81 18.05 27.91
C SER A 69 -3.65 19.16 26.88
N ASP A 70 -3.26 18.82 25.64
CA ASP A 70 -3.02 19.78 24.57
C ASP A 70 -4.35 20.34 24.04
N SER A 71 -4.51 21.66 24.05
CA SER A 71 -5.73 22.34 23.60
C SER A 71 -5.99 22.22 22.10
N ASN A 72 -4.98 21.83 21.31
CA ASN A 72 -5.13 21.59 19.88
C ASN A 72 -5.55 20.15 19.56
N ILE A 73 -5.70 19.27 20.56
CA ILE A 73 -6.07 17.87 20.39
C ILE A 73 -7.42 17.58 21.06
N ASP A 74 -8.45 17.40 20.25
CA ASP A 74 -9.76 16.94 20.70
C ASP A 74 -9.77 15.39 20.78
N VAL A 75 -9.71 14.84 22.00
CA VAL A 75 -9.66 13.38 22.23
C VAL A 75 -11.06 12.77 22.35
N PHE A 76 -11.34 11.74 21.56
CA PHE A 76 -12.58 10.97 21.54
C PHE A 76 -12.32 9.48 21.80
N THR A 77 -12.38 9.07 23.07
CA THR A 77 -12.36 7.64 23.45
C THR A 77 -13.75 7.00 23.36
N GLY A 78 -13.81 5.67 23.27
CA GLY A 78 -15.04 4.90 23.11
C GLY A 78 -15.75 5.22 21.80
N THR A 79 -15.01 5.63 20.77
CA THR A 79 -15.55 6.23 19.55
C THR A 79 -15.13 5.40 18.33
N ASN A 80 -16.10 5.03 17.51
CA ASN A 80 -15.89 4.26 16.29
C ASN A 80 -16.17 5.11 15.06
N ILE A 81 -15.45 4.84 13.98
CA ILE A 81 -15.76 5.39 12.66
C ILE A 81 -16.81 4.51 12.02
N VAL A 82 -17.86 5.12 11.51
CA VAL A 82 -18.96 4.41 10.84
C VAL A 82 -19.07 4.73 9.36
N SER A 83 -18.62 5.91 8.91
CA SER A 83 -18.62 6.29 7.50
C SER A 83 -17.62 7.41 7.22
N SER A 84 -17.18 7.52 5.97
CA SER A 84 -16.42 8.66 5.47
C SER A 84 -16.87 9.04 4.06
N ALA A 85 -16.79 10.33 3.75
CA ALA A 85 -17.04 10.87 2.42
C ALA A 85 -16.13 12.07 2.17
N GLY A 86 -16.09 12.53 0.92
CA GLY A 86 -15.30 13.70 0.53
C GLY A 86 -13.91 13.36 0.03
N THR A 87 -13.07 14.39 -0.06
CA THR A 87 -11.76 14.38 -0.74
C THR A 87 -10.73 15.18 0.07
N PRO A 88 -9.43 15.14 -0.25
CA PRO A 88 -8.42 15.85 0.54
C PRO A 88 -8.75 17.34 0.65
N GLY A 89 -8.76 17.84 1.88
CA GLY A 89 -9.18 19.20 2.21
C GLY A 89 -10.66 19.37 2.58
N ASP A 90 -11.51 18.37 2.33
CA ASP A 90 -12.94 18.40 2.67
C ASP A 90 -13.46 16.97 2.89
N TYR A 91 -12.92 16.27 3.88
CA TYR A 91 -13.43 14.98 4.33
C TYR A 91 -14.51 15.17 5.39
N SER A 92 -15.65 14.54 5.21
CA SER A 92 -16.69 14.38 6.22
C SER A 92 -16.61 12.99 6.84
N ILE A 93 -16.43 12.93 8.16
CA ILE A 93 -16.29 11.69 8.92
C ILE A 93 -17.43 11.59 9.93
N TRP A 94 -18.12 10.46 9.93
CA TRP A 94 -19.16 10.17 10.90
C TRP A 94 -18.61 9.25 11.98
N LEU A 95 -18.68 9.75 13.22
CA LEU A 95 -18.18 9.11 14.43
C LEU A 95 -19.36 8.72 15.31
N LEU A 96 -19.28 7.51 15.87
CA LEU A 96 -20.29 6.96 16.77
C LEU A 96 -19.71 6.80 18.18
N LYS A 97 -20.34 7.43 19.18
CA LYS A 97 -19.98 7.31 20.59
C LYS A 97 -21.25 7.10 21.42
N LYS A 98 -21.36 5.98 22.14
CA LYS A 98 -22.54 5.65 22.98
C LYS A 98 -23.88 5.89 22.25
N ASP A 99 -23.99 5.37 21.02
CA ASP A 99 -25.14 5.51 20.12
C ASP A 99 -25.43 6.92 19.59
N GLU A 100 -24.62 7.93 19.93
CA GLU A 100 -24.67 9.26 19.35
C GLU A 100 -23.77 9.34 18.11
N LEU A 101 -24.39 9.67 16.97
CA LEU A 101 -23.71 9.90 15.70
C LEU A 101 -23.42 11.38 15.51
N PHE A 102 -22.17 11.75 15.28
CA PHE A 102 -21.78 13.13 15.00
C PHE A 102 -20.80 13.21 13.83
N GLU A 103 -20.89 14.31 13.09
CA GLU A 103 -20.02 14.59 11.93
C GLU A 103 -18.82 15.45 12.35
N LYS A 104 -17.66 15.14 11.77
CA LYS A 104 -16.45 15.97 11.82
C LYS A 104 -15.93 16.20 10.40
N LYS A 105 -15.67 17.47 10.08
CA LYS A 105 -15.00 17.86 8.84
C LYS A 105 -13.51 18.02 9.08
N VAL A 106 -12.69 17.39 8.24
CA VAL A 106 -11.22 17.42 8.33
C VAL A 106 -10.59 17.55 6.95
N GLY A 107 -9.39 18.12 6.89
CA GLY A 107 -8.60 18.19 5.66
C GLY A 107 -7.85 16.91 5.35
N SER A 108 -7.47 16.17 6.39
CA SER A 108 -6.60 15.00 6.28
C SER A 108 -6.95 13.95 7.34
N ILE A 109 -6.59 12.69 7.05
CA ILE A 109 -6.82 11.53 7.90
C ILE A 109 -5.50 10.77 8.07
N VAL A 110 -5.21 10.35 9.29
CA VAL A 110 -4.08 9.48 9.63
C VAL A 110 -4.62 8.23 10.32
N VAL A 111 -4.33 7.05 9.77
CA VAL A 111 -4.63 5.77 10.41
C VAL A 111 -3.38 5.26 11.11
N ALA A 112 -3.48 5.05 12.42
CA ALA A 112 -2.39 4.59 13.29
C ALA A 112 -2.91 3.53 14.27
N THR A 113 -3.68 2.58 13.75
CA THR A 113 -4.14 1.39 14.47
C THR A 113 -2.97 0.48 14.86
N ASP A 114 -3.17 -0.29 15.92
CA ASP A 114 -2.20 -1.27 16.39
C ASP A 114 -2.17 -2.54 15.51
N SER A 115 -1.46 -3.57 15.97
CA SER A 115 -1.39 -4.89 15.34
C SER A 115 -2.18 -5.93 16.14
N SER A 116 -2.34 -7.12 15.58
CA SER A 116 -2.79 -8.31 16.29
C SER A 116 -1.67 -9.34 16.42
N ILE A 117 -1.79 -10.20 17.43
CA ILE A 117 -0.85 -11.30 17.67
C ILE A 117 -1.60 -12.61 17.42
N LYS A 118 -1.02 -13.47 16.57
CA LYS A 118 -1.49 -14.83 16.34
C LYS A 118 -0.45 -15.81 16.90
N VAL A 119 -0.88 -16.71 17.78
CA VAL A 119 -0.05 -17.83 18.24
C VAL A 119 0.00 -18.88 17.14
N LEU A 120 1.18 -19.44 16.86
CA LEU A 120 1.38 -20.40 15.77
C LEU A 120 1.36 -21.87 16.25
N ASP A 121 0.70 -22.16 17.37
CA ASP A 121 0.70 -23.49 17.99
C ASP A 121 0.12 -24.57 17.06
N GLY A 122 -0.95 -24.25 16.35
CA GLY A 122 -1.55 -25.14 15.35
C GLY A 122 -0.60 -25.48 14.19
N GLU A 123 0.20 -24.52 13.73
CA GLU A 123 1.20 -24.71 12.67
C GLU A 123 2.36 -25.62 13.11
N TYR A 124 2.62 -25.72 14.41
CA TYR A 124 3.55 -26.68 15.01
C TYR A 124 2.89 -28.02 15.36
N GLY A 125 1.58 -28.18 15.15
CA GLY A 125 0.83 -29.37 15.55
C GLY A 125 0.69 -29.51 17.07
N LEU A 126 0.74 -28.40 17.79
CA LEU A 126 0.69 -28.32 19.25
C LEU A 126 -0.58 -27.58 19.72
N SER A 127 -0.81 -27.59 21.03
CA SER A 127 -1.84 -26.80 21.68
C SER A 127 -1.30 -26.23 22.99
N LEU A 128 -1.67 -24.99 23.29
CA LEU A 128 -1.22 -24.34 24.53
C LEU A 128 -1.65 -25.13 25.78
N SER A 129 -0.74 -25.25 26.73
CA SER A 129 -0.90 -25.99 28.00
C SER A 129 -0.01 -25.39 29.09
N ASP A 130 0.03 -26.00 30.28
CA ASP A 130 0.98 -25.58 31.33
C ASP A 130 2.44 -25.84 30.95
N LYS A 131 2.70 -26.70 29.95
CA LYS A 131 4.05 -27.01 29.43
C LYS A 131 4.33 -26.34 28.08
N ILE A 132 3.30 -26.00 27.31
CA ILE A 132 3.40 -25.39 25.98
C ILE A 132 2.87 -23.96 26.06
N LEU A 133 3.77 -22.99 25.99
CA LEU A 133 3.50 -21.58 26.18
C LEU A 133 3.68 -20.80 24.86
N SER A 134 2.94 -19.72 24.69
CA SER A 134 3.21 -18.73 23.65
C SER A 134 4.33 -17.78 24.06
N GLN A 135 4.92 -17.09 23.08
CA GLN A 135 5.90 -16.03 23.32
C GLN A 135 5.38 -14.94 24.30
N SER A 136 4.11 -14.53 24.19
CA SER A 136 3.53 -13.56 25.13
C SER A 136 3.35 -14.12 26.54
N GLN A 137 3.04 -15.41 26.69
CA GLN A 137 2.90 -16.05 28.01
C GLN A 137 4.24 -16.11 28.75
N ILE A 138 5.33 -16.48 28.06
CA ILE A 138 6.65 -16.48 28.70
C ILE A 138 7.12 -15.07 29.06
N GLU A 139 6.85 -14.06 28.22
CA GLU A 139 7.14 -12.65 28.53
C GLU A 139 6.39 -12.19 29.78
N SER A 140 5.12 -12.60 29.96
CA SER A 140 4.34 -12.31 31.16
C SER A 140 4.91 -12.97 32.42
N ILE A 141 5.33 -14.24 32.34
CA ILE A 141 5.99 -14.95 33.43
C ILE A 141 7.30 -14.26 33.81
N LEU A 142 8.11 -13.87 32.83
CA LEU A 142 9.37 -13.15 33.05
C LEU A 142 9.18 -11.77 33.71
N ALA A 143 8.06 -11.11 33.45
CA ALA A 143 7.72 -9.83 34.05
C ALA A 143 7.16 -9.97 35.49
N SER A 144 6.37 -11.02 35.75
CA SER A 144 5.56 -11.12 36.98
C SER A 144 6.02 -12.16 38.00
N ASP A 145 6.51 -13.33 37.56
CA ASP A 145 6.80 -14.47 38.45
C ASP A 145 7.87 -15.40 37.85
N LYS A 146 9.12 -14.98 37.94
CA LYS A 146 10.28 -15.73 37.41
C LYS A 146 10.51 -17.07 38.12
N GLU A 147 9.96 -17.30 39.32
CA GLU A 147 10.17 -18.55 40.05
C GLU A 147 9.52 -19.75 39.32
N LYS A 148 8.50 -19.52 38.49
CA LYS A 148 7.86 -20.57 37.66
C LYS A 148 8.79 -21.26 36.66
N ILE A 149 9.90 -20.62 36.29
CA ILE A 149 10.87 -21.13 35.32
C ILE A 149 12.23 -21.46 35.93
N LYS A 150 12.35 -21.38 37.26
CA LYS A 150 13.57 -21.70 37.97
C LYS A 150 13.91 -23.18 37.87
N GLY A 151 15.16 -23.48 37.56
CA GLY A 151 15.62 -24.87 37.42
C GLY A 151 15.10 -25.61 36.17
N LYS A 152 14.45 -24.92 35.23
CA LYS A 152 13.80 -25.55 34.06
C LYS A 152 14.67 -25.49 32.81
N ASN A 153 14.55 -26.50 31.97
CA ASN A 153 15.03 -26.56 30.60
C ASN A 153 13.90 -26.10 29.67
N ILE A 154 14.14 -25.03 28.92
CA ILE A 154 13.11 -24.38 28.08
C ILE A 154 13.55 -24.43 26.63
N ALA A 155 12.70 -24.98 25.77
CA ALA A 155 12.86 -24.95 24.33
C ALA A 155 12.04 -23.81 23.71
N ILE A 156 12.65 -23.02 22.82
CA ILE A 156 11.96 -22.04 21.97
C ILE A 156 11.96 -22.57 20.54
N LEU A 157 10.79 -22.54 19.89
CA LEU A 157 10.62 -22.89 18.48
C LEU A 157 10.34 -21.62 17.67
N ALA A 158 11.17 -21.33 16.65
CA ALA A 158 11.02 -20.12 15.84
C ALA A 158 11.38 -20.30 14.36
N GLY A 159 10.69 -19.59 13.47
CA GLY A 159 10.99 -19.52 12.05
C GLY A 159 10.64 -20.76 11.24
N PHE A 160 9.85 -21.70 11.77
CA PHE A 160 9.36 -22.86 11.01
C PHE A 160 7.92 -22.67 10.50
N ALA A 161 7.11 -21.87 11.20
CA ALA A 161 5.71 -21.62 10.86
C ALA A 161 5.49 -20.27 10.13
N GLN A 162 6.51 -19.42 10.08
CA GLN A 162 6.50 -18.14 9.36
C GLN A 162 7.89 -17.81 8.83
N GLU A 163 7.96 -16.95 7.81
CA GLU A 163 9.23 -16.32 7.48
C GLU A 163 9.72 -15.48 8.67
N GLY A 164 11.01 -15.61 9.01
CA GLY A 164 11.55 -14.89 10.16
C GLY A 164 11.38 -13.38 10.03
N ASN A 165 10.95 -12.74 11.13
CA ASN A 165 10.76 -11.29 11.23
C ASN A 165 11.72 -10.71 12.28
N PRO A 166 12.42 -9.58 12.00
CA PRO A 166 13.35 -8.98 12.97
C PRO A 166 12.70 -8.60 14.31
N ILE A 167 11.43 -8.18 14.31
CA ILE A 167 10.70 -7.79 15.52
C ILE A 167 10.35 -9.02 16.36
N VAL A 168 9.87 -10.10 15.72
CA VAL A 168 9.64 -11.38 16.40
C VAL A 168 10.95 -11.96 16.93
N THR A 169 12.02 -11.91 16.15
CA THR A 169 13.36 -12.34 16.56
C THR A 169 13.84 -11.53 17.77
N GLN A 170 13.61 -10.22 17.80
CA GLN A 170 13.96 -9.37 18.93
C GLN A 170 13.25 -9.81 20.22
N ARG A 171 11.95 -10.13 20.15
CA ARG A 171 11.17 -10.64 21.28
C ARG A 171 11.78 -11.93 21.82
N VAL A 172 12.05 -12.90 20.94
CA VAL A 172 12.70 -14.17 21.30
C VAL A 172 14.04 -13.94 21.99
N LEU A 173 14.92 -13.13 21.40
CA LEU A 173 16.25 -12.87 21.96
C LEU A 173 16.21 -12.14 23.31
N ASN A 174 15.27 -11.21 23.49
CA ASN A 174 15.06 -10.54 24.78
C ASN A 174 14.61 -11.54 25.85
N SER A 175 13.67 -12.44 25.52
CA SER A 175 13.21 -13.49 26.43
C SER A 175 14.35 -14.46 26.78
N VAL A 176 15.17 -14.86 25.81
CA VAL A 176 16.38 -15.67 26.05
C VAL A 176 17.27 -14.98 27.10
N LEU A 177 17.64 -13.72 26.89
CA LEU A 177 18.50 -12.98 27.83
C LEU A 177 17.87 -12.78 29.22
N ALA A 178 16.55 -12.73 29.30
CA ALA A 178 15.83 -12.62 30.57
C ALA A 178 15.80 -13.97 31.31
N MET A 179 15.60 -15.08 30.59
CA MET A 179 15.63 -16.44 31.13
C MET A 179 17.02 -16.84 31.62
N GLU A 180 18.09 -16.47 30.92
CA GLU A 180 19.49 -16.71 31.35
C GLU A 180 19.85 -16.01 32.69
N LYS A 181 19.04 -15.04 33.15
CA LYS A 181 19.21 -14.41 34.47
C LYS A 181 18.51 -15.18 35.59
N VAL A 182 17.71 -16.21 35.27
CA VAL A 182 16.99 -17.03 36.24
C VAL A 182 17.85 -18.23 36.65
N THR A 183 17.97 -18.44 37.96
CA THR A 183 18.83 -19.48 38.51
C THR A 183 18.43 -20.88 38.01
N GLY A 184 19.39 -21.61 37.44
CA GLY A 184 19.21 -22.99 36.98
C GLY A 184 18.33 -23.13 35.73
N CYS A 185 17.98 -22.03 35.06
CA CYS A 185 17.26 -22.09 33.79
C CYS A 185 18.24 -22.33 32.64
N THR A 186 17.95 -23.30 31.76
CA THR A 186 18.74 -23.56 30.54
C THR A 186 17.85 -23.34 29.32
N VAL A 187 18.30 -22.53 28.36
CA VAL A 187 17.50 -22.19 27.18
C VAL A 187 18.06 -22.83 25.91
N PHE A 188 17.20 -23.53 25.19
CA PHE A 188 17.46 -24.13 23.89
C PHE A 188 16.61 -23.43 22.83
N VAL A 189 17.23 -22.93 21.76
CA VAL A 189 16.53 -22.23 20.67
C VAL A 189 16.65 -23.05 19.40
N TYR A 190 15.55 -23.65 18.97
CA TYR A 190 15.43 -24.33 17.68
C TYR A 190 14.90 -23.33 16.66
N ILE A 191 15.68 -23.06 15.62
CA ILE A 191 15.35 -21.99 14.68
C ILE A 191 15.74 -22.33 13.24
N ASN A 192 14.90 -21.94 12.28
CA ASN A 192 15.25 -22.07 10.86
C ASN A 192 16.27 -21.01 10.43
N ASN A 193 15.84 -19.75 10.44
CA ASN A 193 16.67 -18.60 10.13
C ASN A 193 16.56 -17.56 11.23
N ILE A 194 17.70 -17.22 11.83
CA ILE A 194 17.78 -16.09 12.75
C ILE A 194 17.87 -14.78 11.96
N LYS A 195 16.89 -13.89 12.13
CA LYS A 195 16.80 -12.62 11.39
C LYS A 195 17.27 -11.47 12.26
N VAL A 196 18.56 -11.16 12.15
CA VAL A 196 19.25 -10.10 12.91
C VAL A 196 19.36 -8.78 12.14
N ALA A 197 18.56 -8.58 11.09
CA ALA A 197 18.58 -7.40 10.22
C ALA A 197 17.91 -6.16 10.85
N SER A 198 18.22 -5.87 12.12
CA SER A 198 17.80 -4.65 12.83
C SER A 198 18.85 -4.26 13.86
N SER A 199 18.82 -3.00 14.28
CA SER A 199 19.83 -2.43 15.17
C SER A 199 19.95 -3.24 16.48
N GLY A 200 21.16 -3.70 16.78
CA GLY A 200 21.49 -4.40 18.01
C GLY A 200 21.10 -5.88 18.07
N LEU A 201 20.36 -6.44 17.10
CA LEU A 201 19.91 -7.85 17.19
C LEU A 201 21.07 -8.86 17.15
N GLU A 202 22.08 -8.62 16.31
CA GLU A 202 23.29 -9.46 16.28
C GLU A 202 23.99 -9.48 17.65
N ARG A 203 24.03 -8.33 18.33
CA ARG A 203 24.59 -8.22 19.68
C ARG A 203 23.76 -9.01 20.69
N LEU A 204 22.43 -8.90 20.65
CA LEU A 204 21.54 -9.66 21.55
C LEU A 204 21.69 -11.17 21.36
N PHE A 205 21.74 -11.61 20.10
CA PHE A 205 21.98 -13.01 19.77
C PHE A 205 23.31 -13.51 20.35
N LYS A 206 24.40 -12.78 20.08
CA LYS A 206 25.73 -13.13 20.59
C LYS A 206 25.76 -13.15 22.12
N GLU A 207 25.17 -12.16 22.78
CA GLU A 207 25.12 -12.09 24.24
C GLU A 207 24.36 -13.28 24.84
N GLY A 208 23.24 -13.69 24.23
CA GLY A 208 22.50 -14.88 24.67
C GLY A 208 23.34 -16.14 24.56
N ARG A 209 24.03 -16.31 23.42
CA ARG A 209 24.94 -17.45 23.20
C ARG A 209 26.12 -17.44 24.19
N ASP A 210 26.74 -16.29 24.42
CA ASP A 210 27.89 -16.15 25.32
C ASP A 210 27.51 -16.42 26.79
N LYS A 211 26.23 -16.26 27.15
CA LYS A 211 25.69 -16.55 28.49
C LYS A 211 25.31 -18.00 28.75
N GLY A 212 25.10 -18.79 27.70
CA GLY A 212 24.83 -20.23 27.84
C GLY A 212 23.69 -20.75 26.97
N ALA A 213 22.89 -19.87 26.34
CA ALA A 213 21.79 -20.31 25.49
C ALA A 213 22.31 -21.10 24.28
N ILE A 214 21.69 -22.26 24.02
CA ILE A 214 22.10 -23.20 22.97
C ILE A 214 21.20 -23.02 21.76
N TYR A 215 21.79 -22.76 20.60
CA TYR A 215 21.05 -22.54 19.36
C TYR A 215 21.24 -23.69 18.38
N PHE A 216 20.13 -24.27 17.92
CA PHE A 216 20.10 -25.27 16.87
C PHE A 216 19.50 -24.65 15.61
N LYS A 217 20.32 -24.49 14.58
CA LYS A 217 19.86 -24.08 13.25
C LYS A 217 19.34 -25.30 12.50
N LEU A 218 18.04 -25.39 12.26
CA LEU A 218 17.42 -26.55 11.60
C LEU A 218 16.77 -26.14 10.28
N THR A 219 16.80 -26.99 9.26
CA THR A 219 16.08 -26.71 8.01
C THR A 219 14.62 -27.12 8.09
N ASP A 220 14.37 -28.25 8.75
CA ASP A 220 13.04 -28.83 8.92
C ASP A 220 12.53 -28.59 10.34
N THR A 221 11.21 -28.51 10.49
CA THR A 221 10.55 -28.45 11.80
C THR A 221 10.90 -29.72 12.60
N PRO A 222 11.36 -29.60 13.86
CA PRO A 222 11.66 -30.76 14.68
C PRO A 222 10.39 -31.55 15.04
N GLU A 223 10.54 -32.86 15.27
CA GLU A 223 9.46 -33.71 15.79
C GLU A 223 9.30 -33.45 17.30
N ILE A 224 8.07 -33.15 17.73
CA ILE A 224 7.77 -32.80 19.13
C ILE A 224 6.83 -33.84 19.70
N THR A 225 7.15 -34.38 20.87
CA THR A 225 6.33 -35.37 21.57
C THR A 225 6.20 -34.99 23.03
N GLU A 226 4.97 -34.75 23.48
CA GLU A 226 4.67 -34.50 24.89
C GLU A 226 4.54 -35.83 25.63
N THR A 227 5.17 -35.92 26.80
CA THR A 227 5.05 -37.04 27.74
C THR A 227 4.49 -36.52 29.08
N ASP A 228 4.11 -37.43 29.97
CA ASP A 228 3.55 -37.08 31.28
C ASP A 228 4.49 -36.20 32.11
N GLU A 229 5.80 -36.37 31.97
CA GLU A 229 6.83 -35.61 32.70
C GLU A 229 7.41 -34.48 31.84
N ASN A 230 7.90 -34.81 30.63
CA ASN A 230 8.78 -33.91 29.85
C ASN A 230 8.23 -33.69 28.43
N ILE A 231 8.76 -32.72 27.70
CA ILE A 231 8.54 -32.59 26.25
C ILE A 231 9.83 -32.95 25.52
N LYS A 232 9.74 -33.93 24.62
CA LYS A 232 10.86 -34.40 23.82
C LYS A 232 10.86 -33.73 22.45
N VAL A 233 11.99 -33.14 22.08
CA VAL A 233 12.26 -32.54 20.77
C VAL A 233 13.30 -33.37 20.04
N THR A 234 12.93 -33.92 18.88
CA THR A 234 13.76 -34.82 18.07
C THR A 234 14.08 -34.17 16.73
N PHE A 235 15.36 -34.14 16.36
CA PHE A 235 15.82 -33.44 15.16
C PHE A 235 17.12 -34.05 14.62
N ILE A 236 17.46 -33.71 13.38
CA ILE A 236 18.77 -34.04 12.80
C ILE A 236 19.67 -32.82 13.00
N ASP A 237 20.75 -32.98 13.75
CA ASP A 237 21.72 -31.92 13.90
C ASP A 237 22.53 -31.75 12.59
N PRO A 238 22.57 -30.55 11.98
CA PRO A 238 23.22 -30.38 10.68
C PRO A 238 24.74 -30.51 10.73
N VAL A 239 25.35 -30.33 11.92
CA VAL A 239 26.81 -30.42 12.11
C VAL A 239 27.21 -31.88 12.33
N LEU A 240 26.55 -32.56 13.25
CA LEU A 240 26.81 -33.96 13.60
C LEU A 240 26.21 -34.95 12.59
N ARG A 241 25.21 -34.53 11.81
CA ARG A 241 24.46 -35.34 10.83
C ARG A 241 23.83 -36.59 11.43
N ASN A 242 23.45 -36.50 12.70
CA ASN A 242 22.82 -37.57 13.46
C ASN A 242 21.49 -37.10 14.03
N ARG A 243 20.58 -38.06 14.24
CA ARG A 243 19.33 -37.82 14.96
C ARG A 243 19.64 -37.65 16.44
N LEU A 244 19.27 -36.50 17.00
CA LEU A 244 19.40 -36.15 18.40
C LEU A 244 18.01 -36.03 19.04
N GLU A 245 17.96 -36.28 20.34
CA GLU A 245 16.77 -36.16 21.17
C GLU A 245 17.14 -35.29 22.38
N ALA A 246 16.33 -34.28 22.65
CA ALA A 246 16.49 -33.40 23.80
C ALA A 246 15.17 -33.28 24.57
N GLU A 247 15.25 -33.37 25.89
CA GLU A 247 14.10 -33.27 26.78
C GLU A 247 14.05 -31.89 27.44
N HIS A 248 12.85 -31.30 27.46
CA HIS A 248 12.59 -29.96 27.98
C HIS A 248 11.39 -29.98 28.92
N ASP A 249 11.40 -29.10 29.92
CA ASP A 249 10.29 -28.92 30.85
C ASP A 249 9.18 -28.06 30.24
N LEU A 250 9.56 -27.08 29.40
CA LEU A 250 8.66 -26.16 28.72
C LEU A 250 9.03 -25.99 27.25
N ILE A 251 8.01 -25.79 26.41
CA ILE A 251 8.16 -25.27 25.04
C ILE A 251 7.55 -23.88 24.96
N VAL A 252 8.24 -22.96 24.31
CA VAL A 252 7.76 -21.64 23.92
C VAL A 252 7.59 -21.62 22.40
N ILE A 253 6.39 -21.34 21.95
CA ILE A 253 6.03 -21.23 20.53
C ILE A 253 6.06 -19.76 20.12
N GLU A 254 6.70 -19.50 18.98
CA GLU A 254 6.69 -18.17 18.37
C GLU A 254 5.27 -17.68 18.05
N GLU A 255 5.15 -16.36 17.93
CA GLU A 255 3.92 -15.69 17.54
C GLU A 255 4.17 -14.87 16.27
N GLN A 256 3.13 -14.73 15.46
CA GLN A 256 3.12 -13.83 14.32
C GLN A 256 2.44 -12.52 14.70
N ILE A 257 3.06 -11.41 14.29
CA ILE A 257 2.43 -10.08 14.35
C ILE A 257 1.71 -9.85 13.01
N THR A 258 0.40 -9.64 13.05
CA THR A 258 -0.46 -9.43 11.88
C THR A 258 -1.10 -8.05 11.92
N ALA A 259 -1.66 -7.60 10.79
CA ALA A 259 -2.52 -6.43 10.76
C ALA A 259 -3.71 -6.59 11.74
N ASP A 260 -4.16 -5.49 12.35
CA ASP A 260 -5.41 -5.49 13.13
C ASP A 260 -6.60 -5.74 12.17
N PRO A 261 -7.51 -6.69 12.47
CA PRO A 261 -8.69 -6.97 11.65
C PRO A 261 -9.54 -5.74 11.32
N ILE A 262 -9.49 -4.68 12.13
CA ILE A 262 -10.17 -3.41 11.87
C ILE A 262 -9.71 -2.75 10.56
N ASN A 263 -8.48 -3.03 10.10
CA ASN A 263 -7.93 -2.48 8.87
C ASN A 263 -8.84 -2.78 7.66
N LYS A 264 -9.43 -3.98 7.56
CA LYS A 264 -10.36 -4.30 6.46
C LYS A 264 -11.56 -3.36 6.42
N LYS A 265 -12.17 -3.14 7.59
CA LYS A 265 -13.30 -2.21 7.72
C LYS A 265 -12.86 -0.77 7.42
N LEU A 266 -11.70 -0.33 7.92
CA LEU A 266 -11.18 1.01 7.65
C LEU A 266 -10.86 1.21 6.16
N ALA A 267 -10.32 0.19 5.50
CA ALA A 267 -10.04 0.20 4.07
C ALA A 267 -11.32 0.42 3.25
N GLU A 268 -12.40 -0.28 3.59
CA GLU A 268 -13.72 -0.09 2.97
C GLU A 268 -14.27 1.31 3.23
N LEU A 269 -14.31 1.74 4.49
CA LEU A 269 -14.86 3.03 4.90
C LEU A 269 -14.13 4.21 4.28
N LEU A 270 -12.79 4.13 4.21
CA LEU A 270 -11.92 5.18 3.68
C LEU A 270 -11.66 5.01 2.17
N ARG A 271 -12.09 3.89 1.57
CA ARG A 271 -11.81 3.49 0.17
C ARG A 271 -10.32 3.46 -0.16
N ILE A 272 -9.52 2.93 0.75
CA ILE A 272 -8.07 2.74 0.58
C ILE A 272 -7.73 1.28 0.34
N ASP A 273 -6.62 1.03 -0.38
CA ASP A 273 -6.18 -0.30 -0.75
C ASP A 273 -5.45 -1.00 0.42
N LEU A 274 -5.63 -2.31 0.51
CA LEU A 274 -4.86 -3.20 1.38
C LEU A 274 -3.70 -3.85 0.61
N ASP A 275 -2.63 -4.19 1.32
CA ASP A 275 -1.63 -5.11 0.80
C ASP A 275 -2.08 -6.58 0.93
N SER A 276 -1.23 -7.52 0.52
CA SER A 276 -1.53 -8.96 0.60
C SER A 276 -1.56 -9.53 2.03
N GLN A 277 -1.19 -8.72 3.02
CA GLN A 277 -1.14 -9.08 4.44
C GLN A 277 -2.13 -8.25 5.28
N ASP A 278 -3.12 -7.62 4.62
CA ASP A 278 -4.17 -6.80 5.24
C ASP A 278 -3.68 -5.51 5.94
N PHE A 279 -2.47 -5.03 5.62
CA PHE A 279 -2.02 -3.69 6.03
C PHE A 279 -2.54 -2.61 5.08
N LEU A 280 -2.68 -1.38 5.58
CA LEU A 280 -3.35 -0.26 4.91
C LEU A 280 -2.48 0.50 3.90
N GLN A 281 -1.34 -0.05 3.53
CA GLN A 281 -0.52 0.51 2.47
C GLN A 281 0.00 -0.59 1.56
N LYS A 282 -0.49 -0.55 0.33
CA LYS A 282 0.10 -1.28 -0.77
C LYS A 282 1.42 -0.64 -1.21
N GLU A 283 2.33 -1.48 -1.67
CA GLU A 283 3.51 -1.02 -2.40
C GLU A 283 3.10 -0.17 -3.62
N ASN A 284 3.83 0.91 -3.83
CA ASN A 284 3.61 1.83 -4.94
C ASN A 284 4.94 2.24 -5.58
N VAL A 285 4.89 2.55 -6.87
CA VAL A 285 6.07 2.91 -7.68
C VAL A 285 6.72 4.22 -7.30
N HIS A 286 6.00 5.10 -6.60
CA HIS A 286 6.54 6.35 -6.11
C HIS A 286 7.31 6.17 -4.81
N MET A 287 7.29 4.96 -4.22
CA MET A 287 7.89 4.63 -2.93
C MET A 287 7.42 5.58 -1.80
N PHE A 288 6.17 6.02 -1.86
CA PHE A 288 5.64 6.90 -0.84
C PHE A 288 5.58 6.17 0.50
N PRO A 289 6.25 6.67 1.56
CA PRO A 289 6.48 5.90 2.77
C PRO A 289 5.20 5.73 3.61
N VAL A 290 4.28 6.69 3.57
CA VAL A 290 3.09 6.75 4.45
C VAL A 290 1.79 7.07 3.73
N ARG A 291 1.83 7.23 2.40
CA ARG A 291 0.64 7.56 1.59
C ARG A 291 -0.15 6.29 1.25
N THR A 292 -1.46 6.46 1.09
CA THR A 292 -2.36 5.47 0.48
C THR A 292 -2.65 5.85 -0.98
N ASN A 293 -3.50 5.08 -1.67
CA ASN A 293 -4.02 5.42 -3.01
C ASN A 293 -4.88 6.69 -3.03
N ARG A 294 -5.34 7.17 -1.87
CA ARG A 294 -6.11 8.40 -1.71
C ARG A 294 -5.27 9.49 -1.05
N GLU A 295 -5.14 10.61 -1.75
CA GLU A 295 -4.42 11.78 -1.23
C GLU A 295 -5.08 12.31 0.06
N GLY A 296 -4.28 12.76 1.02
CA GLY A 296 -4.78 13.19 2.34
C GLY A 296 -5.26 12.08 3.26
N ILE A 297 -5.08 10.80 2.89
CA ILE A 297 -5.21 9.67 3.81
C ILE A 297 -3.85 9.01 3.96
N PHE A 298 -3.31 9.07 5.17
CA PHE A 298 -1.99 8.57 5.53
C PHE A 298 -2.09 7.42 6.53
N VAL A 299 -1.05 6.59 6.58
CA VAL A 299 -0.94 5.47 7.52
C VAL A 299 0.41 5.48 8.22
N ALA A 300 0.45 5.10 9.49
CA ALA A 300 1.68 5.10 10.28
C ALA A 300 1.80 3.87 11.19
N GLY A 301 3.03 3.37 11.33
CA GLY A 301 3.35 2.30 12.25
C GLY A 301 2.70 0.97 11.89
N LEU A 302 2.13 0.29 12.90
CA LEU A 302 1.61 -1.07 12.77
C LEU A 302 0.39 -1.20 11.85
N SER A 303 -0.32 -0.10 11.60
CA SER A 303 -1.39 -0.04 10.59
C SER A 303 -0.89 -0.27 9.16
N ARG A 304 0.40 0.00 8.92
CA ARG A 304 1.06 -0.01 7.60
C ARG A 304 1.90 -1.25 7.35
N ARG A 305 2.58 -1.75 8.40
CA ARG A 305 3.44 -2.95 8.37
C ARG A 305 3.90 -3.31 9.77
N VAL A 306 4.41 -4.51 9.96
CA VAL A 306 5.14 -4.88 11.19
C VAL A 306 6.40 -4.02 11.34
N CYS A 307 6.49 -3.24 12.41
CA CYS A 307 7.66 -2.43 12.72
C CYS A 307 7.83 -2.21 14.23
N ASN A 308 9.02 -1.76 14.65
CA ASN A 308 9.24 -1.27 16.01
C ASN A 308 8.78 0.18 16.13
N LEU A 309 8.77 0.69 17.37
CA LEU A 309 8.41 2.08 17.64
C LEU A 309 9.36 3.07 16.95
N ALA A 310 10.66 2.77 16.85
CA ALA A 310 11.65 3.60 16.14
C ALA A 310 11.21 3.93 14.71
N ASN A 311 10.84 2.90 13.96
CA ASN A 311 10.33 3.05 12.60
C ASN A 311 8.94 3.69 12.58
N ALA A 312 8.09 3.42 13.58
CA ALA A 312 6.79 4.07 13.68
C ALA A 312 6.91 5.59 13.89
N TRP A 313 7.89 6.04 14.70
CA TRP A 313 8.17 7.48 14.87
C TRP A 313 8.64 8.11 13.55
N VAL A 314 9.50 7.42 12.78
CA VAL A 314 9.89 7.88 11.44
C VAL A 314 8.68 7.98 10.50
N ASP A 315 7.75 7.02 10.54
CA ASP A 315 6.50 7.11 9.78
C ASP A 315 5.70 8.36 10.23
N VAL A 316 5.59 8.65 11.52
CA VAL A 316 4.92 9.87 12.02
C VAL A 316 5.58 11.14 11.49
N ASP A 317 6.91 11.23 11.50
CA ASP A 317 7.63 12.40 10.98
C ASP A 317 7.32 12.62 9.49
N ASN A 318 7.26 11.53 8.71
CA ASN A 318 6.85 11.59 7.30
C ASN A 318 5.39 12.03 7.14
N VAL A 319 4.47 11.55 7.98
CA VAL A 319 3.06 11.98 7.97
C VAL A 319 2.95 13.49 8.20
N VAL A 320 3.70 14.04 9.15
CA VAL A 320 3.69 15.47 9.44
C VAL A 320 4.19 16.29 8.24
N LEU A 321 5.24 15.83 7.56
CA LEU A 321 5.75 16.49 6.34
C LEU A 321 4.71 16.47 5.22
N GLU A 322 4.03 15.35 5.03
CA GLU A 322 2.98 15.20 4.02
C GLU A 322 1.75 16.05 4.32
N ILE A 323 1.34 16.14 5.59
CA ILE A 323 0.27 17.03 6.04
C ILE A 323 0.64 18.49 5.80
N LYS A 324 1.86 18.91 6.15
CA LYS A 324 2.34 20.28 5.90
C LYS A 324 2.30 20.61 4.41
N LYS A 325 2.74 19.68 3.57
CA LYS A 325 2.72 19.82 2.11
C LYS A 325 1.30 19.86 1.56
N LEU A 326 0.36 19.10 2.12
CA LEU A 326 -1.02 19.03 1.62
C LEU A 326 -1.88 20.19 2.11
N LEU A 327 -1.80 20.55 3.38
CA LEU A 327 -2.72 21.52 3.99
C LEU A 327 -2.18 22.95 3.92
N GLU A 328 -0.86 23.13 3.89
CA GLU A 328 -0.18 24.44 3.89
C GLU A 328 -0.89 25.43 4.84
N ASN A 329 -1.40 26.55 4.32
CA ASN A 329 -2.14 27.59 5.05
C ASN A 329 -3.66 27.49 4.85
N GLY A 330 -4.18 26.34 4.43
CA GLY A 330 -5.60 26.14 4.13
C GLY A 330 -6.02 26.59 2.73
N THR A 331 -5.08 26.76 1.80
CA THR A 331 -5.36 27.08 0.40
C THR A 331 -4.54 26.22 -0.56
N LYS A 332 -5.11 25.88 -1.73
CA LYS A 332 -4.45 25.07 -2.76
C LYS A 332 -4.67 25.58 -4.16
N LYS A 333 -3.57 25.65 -4.93
CA LYS A 333 -3.61 25.91 -6.37
C LYS A 333 -4.02 24.66 -7.12
N ILE A 334 -4.93 24.82 -8.08
CA ILE A 334 -5.45 23.74 -8.90
C ILE A 334 -4.62 23.62 -10.19
N PRO A 335 -4.03 22.45 -10.48
CA PRO A 335 -3.40 22.21 -11.77
C PRO A 335 -4.44 22.20 -12.91
N ALA A 336 -4.05 22.65 -14.10
CA ALA A 336 -4.93 22.67 -15.27
C ALA A 336 -5.12 21.29 -15.93
N ASP A 337 -4.40 20.26 -15.49
CA ASP A 337 -4.38 18.91 -16.07
C ASP A 337 -5.42 17.96 -15.45
N LYS A 338 -6.39 18.49 -14.70
CA LYS A 338 -7.40 17.71 -13.97
C LYS A 338 -8.60 17.38 -14.83
N ALA A 339 -9.28 16.29 -14.45
CA ALA A 339 -10.51 15.88 -15.11
C ALA A 339 -11.69 16.73 -14.64
N VAL A 340 -12.59 17.07 -15.56
CA VAL A 340 -13.79 17.89 -15.33
C VAL A 340 -15.01 17.17 -15.90
N ILE A 341 -16.15 17.28 -15.21
CA ILE A 341 -17.42 16.70 -15.63
C ILE A 341 -18.33 17.79 -16.23
N ASP A 342 -18.86 17.52 -17.42
CA ASP A 342 -19.97 18.23 -18.03
C ASP A 342 -21.28 17.72 -17.43
N ALA A 343 -21.87 18.53 -16.55
CA ALA A 343 -23.10 18.17 -15.84
C ALA A 343 -24.32 18.01 -16.76
N GLU A 344 -24.33 18.63 -17.95
CA GLU A 344 -25.45 18.50 -18.89
C GLU A 344 -25.45 17.16 -19.63
N LYS A 345 -24.26 16.56 -19.81
CA LYS A 345 -24.11 15.21 -20.40
C LYS A 345 -24.18 14.10 -19.35
N CYS A 346 -23.89 14.40 -18.08
CA CYS A 346 -23.79 13.41 -17.03
C CYS A 346 -25.16 12.81 -16.67
N THR A 347 -25.27 11.48 -16.73
CA THR A 347 -26.48 10.73 -16.34
C THR A 347 -26.37 10.08 -14.95
N ILE A 348 -25.33 10.39 -14.18
CA ILE A 348 -25.11 9.89 -12.81
C ILE A 348 -25.09 8.34 -12.75
N CYS A 349 -24.50 7.69 -13.76
CA CYS A 349 -24.40 6.22 -13.82
C CYS A 349 -23.40 5.59 -12.82
N LEU A 350 -22.61 6.43 -12.14
CA LEU A 350 -21.61 6.09 -11.11
C LEU A 350 -20.39 5.30 -11.60
N THR A 351 -20.19 5.15 -12.91
CA THR A 351 -19.01 4.45 -13.44
C THR A 351 -17.71 5.15 -13.05
N CYS A 352 -17.64 6.47 -13.20
CA CYS A 352 -16.48 7.28 -12.81
C CYS A 352 -16.12 7.15 -11.32
N TYR A 353 -17.14 7.07 -10.46
CA TYR A 353 -16.94 6.88 -9.02
C TYR A 353 -16.32 5.51 -8.69
N ARG A 354 -16.80 4.46 -9.36
CA ARG A 354 -16.31 3.08 -9.15
C ARG A 354 -14.92 2.85 -9.71
N CYS A 355 -14.60 3.42 -10.88
CA CYS A 355 -13.34 3.16 -11.56
C CYS A 355 -12.17 4.02 -11.04
N CYS A 356 -12.43 5.16 -10.41
CA CYS A 356 -11.38 6.06 -9.93
C CYS A 356 -10.62 5.46 -8.74
N PRO A 357 -9.32 5.13 -8.88
CA PRO A 357 -8.54 4.56 -7.79
C PRO A 357 -8.18 5.59 -6.71
N HIS A 358 -8.31 6.88 -7.00
CA HIS A 358 -7.93 7.98 -6.11
C HIS A 358 -9.11 8.51 -5.27
N GLY A 359 -10.32 8.01 -5.50
CA GLY A 359 -11.53 8.50 -4.81
C GLY A 359 -11.78 10.00 -5.03
N ALA A 360 -11.52 10.49 -6.26
CA ALA A 360 -11.63 11.90 -6.60
C ALA A 360 -13.06 12.35 -6.94
N ILE A 361 -13.98 11.42 -7.22
CA ILE A 361 -15.37 11.74 -7.53
C ILE A 361 -16.16 11.85 -6.23
N PHE A 362 -16.84 12.98 -6.06
CA PHE A 362 -17.76 13.25 -4.96
C PHE A 362 -19.03 13.94 -5.49
N TRP A 363 -19.94 14.34 -4.59
CA TRP A 363 -21.23 14.91 -4.95
C TRP A 363 -21.44 16.26 -4.29
N GLU A 364 -21.92 17.21 -5.09
CA GLU A 364 -22.45 18.49 -4.62
C GLU A 364 -23.93 18.54 -4.98
N GLY A 365 -24.81 18.33 -4.00
CA GLY A 365 -26.24 18.15 -4.24
C GLY A 365 -26.51 16.92 -5.11
N ASP A 366 -27.12 17.14 -6.28
CA ASP A 366 -27.43 16.12 -7.27
C ASP A 366 -26.36 15.97 -8.37
N LYS A 367 -25.25 16.71 -8.30
CA LYS A 367 -24.21 16.71 -9.34
C LYS A 367 -22.97 15.96 -8.91
N ALA A 368 -22.45 15.14 -9.82
CA ALA A 368 -21.13 14.53 -9.66
C ALA A 368 -20.05 15.57 -9.96
N VAL A 369 -19.06 15.68 -9.08
CA VAL A 369 -17.93 16.61 -9.18
C VAL A 369 -16.62 15.83 -9.04
N ILE A 370 -15.58 16.25 -9.76
CA ILE A 370 -14.22 15.70 -9.60
C ILE A 370 -13.41 16.69 -8.78
N SER A 371 -12.89 16.22 -7.66
CA SER A 371 -11.98 17.01 -6.82
C SER A 371 -10.66 17.24 -7.57
N PRO A 372 -10.28 18.51 -7.82
CA PRO A 372 -9.04 18.82 -8.51
C PRO A 372 -7.80 18.49 -7.65
N ILE A 373 -7.95 18.45 -6.32
CA ILE A 373 -6.87 18.05 -5.40
C ILE A 373 -6.67 16.54 -5.48
N ALA A 374 -7.75 15.75 -5.41
CA ALA A 374 -7.63 14.29 -5.44
C ALA A 374 -7.26 13.74 -6.83
N CYS A 375 -7.62 14.44 -7.90
CA CYS A 375 -7.45 13.95 -9.26
C CYS A 375 -5.97 13.91 -9.66
N GLN A 376 -5.48 12.70 -9.98
CA GLN A 376 -4.11 12.49 -10.47
C GLN A 376 -3.99 12.59 -12.00
N GLY A 377 -5.03 13.03 -12.70
CA GLY A 377 -4.98 13.26 -14.16
C GLY A 377 -4.83 11.98 -15.02
N CYS A 378 -5.22 10.82 -14.52
CA CYS A 378 -4.97 9.54 -15.20
C CYS A 378 -5.90 9.21 -16.37
N GLY A 379 -7.02 9.93 -16.52
CA GLY A 379 -7.96 9.76 -17.63
C GLY A 379 -8.86 8.52 -17.60
N ILE A 380 -8.74 7.61 -16.61
CA ILE A 380 -9.58 6.40 -16.52
C ILE A 380 -11.07 6.78 -16.55
N CYS A 381 -11.50 7.70 -15.69
CA CYS A 381 -12.90 8.10 -15.63
C CYS A 381 -13.41 8.78 -16.91
N ALA A 382 -12.53 9.46 -17.66
CA ALA A 382 -12.88 10.08 -18.93
C ALA A 382 -13.26 9.01 -19.94
N SER A 383 -12.42 7.98 -20.07
CA SER A 383 -12.63 6.92 -21.06
C SER A 383 -13.61 5.83 -20.66
N GLU A 384 -14.00 5.77 -19.38
CA GLU A 384 -15.06 4.87 -18.91
C GLU A 384 -16.43 5.58 -18.88
N CYS A 385 -16.50 6.86 -19.27
CA CYS A 385 -17.75 7.61 -19.24
C CYS A 385 -18.61 7.28 -20.47
N PRO A 386 -19.75 6.58 -20.33
CA PRO A 386 -20.57 6.21 -21.49
C PRO A 386 -21.21 7.40 -22.22
N MET A 387 -21.24 8.57 -21.58
CA MET A 387 -21.80 9.80 -22.14
C MET A 387 -20.73 10.75 -22.68
N ASN A 388 -19.44 10.39 -22.61
CA ASN A 388 -18.31 11.28 -22.90
C ASN A 388 -18.43 12.63 -22.17
N ALA A 389 -19.01 12.59 -20.96
CA ALA A 389 -19.26 13.76 -20.13
C ALA A 389 -18.00 14.24 -19.39
N ILE A 390 -16.93 13.44 -19.36
CA ILE A 390 -15.74 13.74 -18.57
C ILE A 390 -14.58 13.98 -19.51
N GLN A 391 -13.88 15.11 -19.34
CA GLN A 391 -12.74 15.51 -20.15
C GLN A 391 -11.52 15.75 -19.26
N LEU A 392 -10.33 15.39 -19.75
CA LEU A 392 -9.06 15.62 -19.06
C LEU A 392 -8.41 16.92 -19.55
N GLY A 393 -8.09 17.82 -18.63
CA GLY A 393 -7.37 19.04 -18.95
C GLY A 393 -6.00 18.76 -19.59
N GLY A 394 -5.64 19.53 -20.62
CA GLY A 394 -4.40 19.35 -21.39
C GLY A 394 -4.33 18.11 -22.30
N CYS A 395 -5.25 17.15 -22.17
CA CYS A 395 -5.30 15.94 -23.00
C CYS A 395 -6.76 15.47 -23.17
N ASN A 396 -7.60 16.33 -23.73
CA ASN A 396 -9.02 16.04 -23.98
C ASN A 396 -9.21 15.17 -25.23
N ASP A 397 -10.43 14.71 -25.48
CA ASP A 397 -10.71 13.78 -26.58
C ASP A 397 -10.46 14.39 -27.95
N SER A 398 -10.77 15.68 -28.12
CA SER A 398 -10.46 16.42 -29.37
C SER A 398 -8.97 16.47 -29.64
N PHE A 399 -8.15 16.73 -28.62
CA PHE A 399 -6.69 16.77 -28.75
C PHE A 399 -6.13 15.43 -29.24
N ILE A 400 -6.58 14.31 -28.64
CA ILE A 400 -6.12 12.99 -29.08
C ILE A 400 -6.63 12.67 -30.50
N SER A 401 -7.87 13.03 -30.80
CA SER A 401 -8.45 12.81 -32.14
C SER A 401 -7.69 13.59 -33.23
N ASP A 402 -7.31 14.84 -32.94
CA ASP A 402 -6.52 15.69 -33.83
C ASP A 402 -5.09 15.13 -34.00
N GLU A 403 -4.48 14.63 -32.91
CA GLU A 403 -3.17 13.97 -32.96
C GLU A 403 -3.20 12.70 -33.82
N ILE A 404 -4.24 11.86 -33.69
CA ILE A 404 -4.43 10.69 -34.55
C ILE A 404 -4.53 11.15 -36.00
N LYS A 405 -5.39 12.12 -36.30
CA LYS A 405 -5.59 12.62 -37.67
C LYS A 405 -4.29 13.12 -38.29
N ALA A 406 -3.55 13.96 -37.57
CA ALA A 406 -2.29 14.52 -38.04
C ALA A 406 -1.22 13.45 -38.29
N LYS A 407 -1.21 12.37 -37.51
CA LYS A 407 -0.24 11.28 -37.61
C LYS A 407 -0.66 10.14 -38.53
N THR A 408 -1.92 10.12 -38.96
CA THR A 408 -2.44 9.06 -39.83
C THR A 408 -2.39 9.44 -41.33
N GLU A 409 -2.03 10.68 -41.67
CA GLU A 409 -1.84 11.11 -43.07
C GLU A 409 -0.74 10.27 -43.78
N SER A 410 -1.17 9.35 -44.64
CA SER A 410 -0.35 8.26 -45.17
C SER A 410 0.51 8.64 -46.37
N THR A 411 1.70 8.03 -46.46
CA THR A 411 2.43 7.81 -47.72
C THR A 411 2.48 6.29 -47.99
N PRO A 412 2.23 5.77 -49.21
CA PRO A 412 2.06 4.33 -49.48
C PRO A 412 3.28 3.40 -49.26
N ALA A 413 4.43 3.93 -48.81
CA ALA A 413 5.69 3.22 -48.87
C ALA A 413 6.00 2.34 -47.64
N LYS A 414 5.34 2.56 -46.49
CA LYS A 414 5.67 1.91 -45.21
C LYS A 414 4.40 1.78 -44.34
N PRO A 415 4.27 0.72 -43.51
CA PRO A 415 3.14 0.57 -42.60
C PRO A 415 3.05 1.75 -41.63
N ASN A 416 1.87 2.35 -41.49
CA ASN A 416 1.59 3.40 -40.53
C ASN A 416 1.22 2.80 -39.17
N ILE A 417 2.04 3.04 -38.16
CA ILE A 417 1.88 2.48 -36.81
C ILE A 417 1.57 3.62 -35.83
N ILE A 418 0.37 3.64 -35.27
CA ILE A 418 0.03 4.55 -34.17
C ILE A 418 0.39 3.88 -32.84
N ALA A 419 1.30 4.48 -32.08
CA ALA A 419 1.71 4.00 -30.76
C ALA A 419 1.24 4.95 -29.65
N PHE A 420 0.21 4.56 -28.91
CA PHE A 420 -0.19 5.25 -27.69
C PHE A 420 0.77 4.88 -26.55
N CYS A 421 1.58 5.85 -26.14
CA CYS A 421 2.63 5.65 -25.14
C CYS A 421 2.27 6.37 -23.84
N CYS A 422 2.18 5.59 -22.75
CA CYS A 422 2.09 6.13 -21.40
C CYS A 422 3.34 6.97 -21.09
N GLU A 423 3.14 8.25 -20.75
CA GLU A 423 4.18 9.22 -20.39
C GLU A 423 5.11 8.68 -19.28
N ASN A 424 4.55 7.92 -18.35
CA ASN A 424 5.29 7.42 -17.19
C ASN A 424 6.12 6.15 -17.44
N SER A 425 6.14 5.62 -18.67
CA SER A 425 6.84 4.38 -19.00
C SER A 425 7.27 4.33 -20.47
N ALA A 426 6.39 3.86 -21.36
CA ALA A 426 6.71 3.57 -22.75
C ALA A 426 7.20 4.81 -23.53
N TYR A 427 6.70 6.00 -23.20
CA TYR A 427 7.19 7.23 -23.83
C TYR A 427 8.67 7.49 -23.51
N GLU A 428 9.05 7.37 -22.23
CA GLU A 428 10.46 7.48 -21.79
C GLU A 428 11.34 6.39 -22.41
N ALA A 429 10.83 5.17 -22.55
CA ALA A 429 11.55 4.09 -23.24
C ALA A 429 11.79 4.43 -24.73
N GLY A 430 10.81 5.06 -25.39
CA GLY A 430 10.95 5.59 -26.74
C GLY A 430 12.01 6.68 -26.84
N LEU A 431 11.99 7.67 -25.94
CA LEU A 431 13.02 8.73 -25.87
C LEU A 431 14.43 8.15 -25.63
N MET A 432 14.53 7.11 -24.82
CA MET A 432 15.78 6.39 -24.61
C MET A 432 16.25 5.72 -25.91
N ALA A 433 15.37 5.02 -26.62
CA ALA A 433 15.70 4.37 -27.89
C ALA A 433 16.22 5.39 -28.93
N GLU A 434 15.56 6.55 -29.02
CA GLU A 434 15.97 7.66 -29.88
C GLU A 434 17.34 8.22 -29.47
N SER A 435 17.55 8.46 -28.17
CA SER A 435 18.82 8.98 -27.63
C SER A 435 20.00 8.06 -27.93
N PHE A 436 19.77 6.74 -27.92
CA PHE A 436 20.75 5.72 -28.29
C PHE A 436 20.83 5.46 -29.80
N LYS A 437 20.08 6.20 -30.62
CA LYS A 437 20.01 6.06 -32.09
C LYS A 437 19.66 4.65 -32.52
N MET A 438 18.77 3.99 -31.78
CA MET A 438 18.26 2.68 -32.14
C MET A 438 17.41 2.78 -33.40
N GLN A 439 17.41 1.74 -34.23
CA GLN A 439 16.60 1.71 -35.44
C GLN A 439 15.13 1.50 -35.08
N ILE A 440 14.28 2.47 -35.41
CA ILE A 440 12.83 2.39 -35.24
C ILE A 440 12.16 2.56 -36.62
N PRO A 441 10.96 1.98 -36.83
CA PRO A 441 10.25 2.11 -38.10
C PRO A 441 9.98 3.58 -38.44
N GLU A 442 10.20 3.98 -39.68
CA GLU A 442 9.90 5.34 -40.13
C GLU A 442 8.39 5.66 -40.13
N GLY A 443 7.53 4.64 -40.24
CA GLY A 443 6.08 4.78 -40.13
C GLY A 443 5.55 4.78 -38.69
N LEU A 444 6.43 4.80 -37.68
CA LEU A 444 6.03 4.85 -36.28
C LEU A 444 5.64 6.27 -35.86
N ASN A 445 4.41 6.41 -35.37
CA ASN A 445 3.85 7.65 -34.88
C ASN A 445 3.46 7.53 -33.41
N ILE A 446 4.22 8.17 -32.53
CA ILE A 446 3.99 8.11 -31.08
C ILE A 446 2.97 9.17 -30.66
N ILE A 447 1.90 8.76 -29.99
CA ILE A 447 0.96 9.64 -29.29
C ILE A 447 1.20 9.51 -27.79
N LYS A 448 1.71 10.58 -27.18
CA LYS A 448 1.93 10.62 -25.72
C LYS A 448 0.59 10.82 -25.01
N VAL A 449 0.32 9.98 -24.03
CA VAL A 449 -0.82 10.16 -23.10
C VAL A 449 -0.30 10.23 -21.65
N PRO A 450 -0.92 11.03 -20.77
CA PRO A 450 -0.46 11.18 -19.38
C PRO A 450 -0.45 9.84 -18.62
N CYS A 451 -1.43 8.99 -18.93
CA CYS A 451 -1.49 7.62 -18.49
C CYS A 451 -2.21 6.78 -19.55
N ALA A 452 -1.88 5.49 -19.62
CA ALA A 452 -2.62 4.54 -20.44
C ALA A 452 -4.12 4.48 -20.09
N GLY A 453 -4.49 4.88 -18.86
CA GLY A 453 -5.88 5.04 -18.45
C GLY A 453 -6.71 5.94 -19.36
N LYS A 454 -6.10 6.93 -20.04
CA LYS A 454 -6.78 7.85 -20.97
C LYS A 454 -7.06 7.24 -22.36
N ILE A 455 -6.49 6.08 -22.69
CA ILE A 455 -6.59 5.49 -24.03
C ILE A 455 -7.96 4.86 -24.22
N ASP A 456 -8.89 5.64 -24.76
CA ASP A 456 -10.25 5.20 -25.07
C ASP A 456 -10.29 4.11 -26.16
N LEU A 457 -11.31 3.26 -26.09
CA LEU A 457 -11.64 2.34 -27.17
C LEU A 457 -11.86 3.09 -28.49
N ASP A 458 -12.53 4.25 -28.45
CA ASP A 458 -12.80 5.06 -29.65
C ASP A 458 -11.51 5.58 -30.29
N PHE A 459 -10.46 5.86 -29.52
CA PHE A 459 -9.16 6.27 -30.08
C PHE A 459 -8.46 5.13 -30.81
N ILE A 460 -8.53 3.91 -30.25
CA ILE A 460 -8.00 2.71 -30.89
C ILE A 460 -8.73 2.46 -32.21
N MET A 461 -10.06 2.45 -32.18
CA MET A 461 -10.88 2.15 -33.36
C MET A 461 -10.78 3.26 -34.43
N SER A 462 -10.77 4.53 -34.02
CA SER A 462 -10.62 5.66 -34.94
C SER A 462 -9.24 5.73 -35.58
N SER A 463 -8.19 5.23 -34.93
CA SER A 463 -6.86 5.11 -35.56
C SER A 463 -6.93 4.23 -36.80
N PHE A 464 -7.59 3.06 -36.72
CA PHE A 464 -7.81 2.20 -37.89
C PHE A 464 -8.72 2.87 -38.93
N ALA A 465 -9.82 3.50 -38.49
CA ALA A 465 -10.73 4.20 -39.40
C ALA A 465 -10.05 5.35 -40.18
N GLN A 466 -9.00 5.95 -39.63
CA GLN A 466 -8.22 7.01 -40.26
C GLN A 466 -7.07 6.50 -41.12
N GLY A 467 -6.84 5.18 -41.18
CA GLY A 467 -5.85 4.55 -42.07
C GLY A 467 -4.57 4.06 -41.38
N ALA A 468 -4.57 3.86 -40.06
CA ALA A 468 -3.45 3.18 -39.40
C ALA A 468 -3.45 1.70 -39.78
N ASP A 469 -2.29 1.17 -40.21
CA ASP A 469 -2.12 -0.25 -40.52
C ASP A 469 -2.03 -1.09 -39.25
N GLY A 470 -1.55 -0.49 -38.16
CA GLY A 470 -1.50 -1.09 -36.84
C GLY A 470 -1.44 -0.10 -35.69
N VAL A 471 -1.86 -0.57 -34.52
CA VAL A 471 -1.94 0.22 -33.29
C VAL A 471 -1.19 -0.49 -32.16
N LEU A 472 -0.36 0.25 -31.45
CA LEU A 472 0.32 -0.20 -30.23
C LEU A 472 -0.21 0.58 -29.03
N VAL A 473 -0.59 -0.13 -27.97
CA VAL A 473 -0.92 0.46 -26.67
C VAL A 473 0.16 0.04 -25.68
N MET A 474 1.01 0.99 -25.29
CA MET A 474 2.23 0.72 -24.55
C MET A 474 2.17 1.35 -23.16
N THR A 475 2.21 0.52 -22.12
CA THR A 475 1.89 0.91 -20.74
C THR A 475 2.97 0.50 -19.74
N CYS A 476 2.80 0.88 -18.46
CA CYS A 476 3.62 0.36 -17.37
C CYS A 476 3.40 -1.16 -17.19
N HIS A 477 4.36 -1.87 -16.61
CA HIS A 477 4.17 -3.23 -16.09
C HIS A 477 3.05 -3.30 -15.05
N ASN A 478 2.48 -4.50 -14.87
CA ASN A 478 1.53 -4.73 -13.79
C ASN A 478 2.19 -4.52 -12.42
N GLY A 479 1.47 -3.89 -11.49
CA GLY A 479 2.04 -3.39 -10.23
C GLY A 479 2.82 -2.08 -10.35
N ASN A 480 3.20 -1.65 -11.57
CA ASN A 480 4.07 -0.48 -11.78
C ASN A 480 3.35 0.77 -12.29
N CYS A 481 2.02 0.84 -12.20
CA CYS A 481 1.26 1.99 -12.69
C CYS A 481 1.33 3.15 -11.69
N LYS A 482 1.83 4.31 -12.13
CA LYS A 482 1.82 5.54 -11.30
C LYS A 482 0.41 6.07 -10.98
N SER A 483 -0.61 5.59 -11.68
CA SER A 483 -2.03 5.92 -11.49
C SER A 483 -2.83 4.73 -10.93
N GLU A 484 -2.16 3.80 -10.25
CA GLU A 484 -2.70 2.57 -9.66
C GLU A 484 -3.24 1.53 -10.66
N LYS A 485 -4.21 1.91 -11.50
CA LYS A 485 -4.98 0.97 -12.33
C LYS A 485 -5.00 1.32 -13.82
N GLY A 486 -4.33 2.38 -14.26
CA GLY A 486 -4.44 2.88 -15.64
C GLY A 486 -4.01 1.86 -16.71
N ASN A 487 -2.97 1.07 -16.46
CA ASN A 487 -2.55 -0.01 -17.34
C ASN A 487 -3.56 -1.17 -17.39
N ILE A 488 -4.22 -1.48 -16.28
CA ILE A 488 -5.23 -2.55 -16.20
C ILE A 488 -6.44 -2.20 -17.07
N PHE A 489 -6.99 -0.99 -16.91
CA PHE A 489 -8.11 -0.51 -17.74
C PHE A 489 -7.75 -0.40 -19.22
N ALA A 490 -6.52 0.02 -19.56
CA ALA A 490 -6.05 0.01 -20.95
C ALA A 490 -6.00 -1.42 -21.52
N GLY A 491 -5.50 -2.39 -20.74
CA GLY A 491 -5.47 -3.80 -21.17
C GLY A 491 -6.86 -4.36 -21.45
N TRP A 492 -7.85 -4.04 -20.61
CA TRP A 492 -9.24 -4.47 -20.84
C TRP A 492 -9.82 -3.88 -22.13
N ARG A 493 -9.63 -2.59 -22.37
CA ARG A 493 -10.11 -1.93 -23.61
C ARG A 493 -9.39 -2.44 -24.86
N VAL A 494 -8.10 -2.76 -24.78
CA VAL A 494 -7.40 -3.39 -25.90
C VAL A 494 -7.94 -4.78 -26.18
N ALA A 495 -8.21 -5.59 -25.16
CA ALA A 495 -8.83 -6.91 -25.34
C ALA A 495 -10.23 -6.79 -25.97
N GLU A 496 -11.02 -5.79 -25.55
CA GLU A 496 -12.32 -5.50 -26.16
C GLU A 496 -12.16 -5.05 -27.63
N ALA A 497 -11.23 -4.15 -27.93
CA ALA A 497 -10.95 -3.68 -29.28
C ALA A 497 -10.51 -4.83 -30.19
N GLN A 498 -9.63 -5.73 -29.73
CA GLN A 498 -9.21 -6.92 -30.48
C GLN A 498 -10.40 -7.82 -30.83
N SER A 499 -11.34 -8.01 -29.90
CA SER A 499 -12.57 -8.76 -30.15
C SER A 499 -13.43 -8.08 -31.23
N LYS A 500 -13.55 -6.74 -31.19
CA LYS A 500 -14.29 -5.98 -32.21
C LYS A 500 -13.63 -6.03 -33.58
N LEU A 501 -12.30 -5.99 -33.66
CA LEU A 501 -11.55 -6.12 -34.91
C LEU A 501 -11.86 -7.46 -35.61
N ASP A 502 -11.84 -8.56 -34.85
CA ASP A 502 -12.15 -9.90 -35.36
C ASP A 502 -13.58 -9.96 -35.92
N VAL A 503 -14.55 -9.35 -35.23
CA VAL A 503 -15.95 -9.28 -35.68
C VAL A 503 -16.12 -8.51 -36.99
N ILE A 504 -15.35 -7.43 -37.21
CA ILE A 504 -15.41 -6.64 -38.45
C ILE A 504 -14.50 -7.18 -39.56
N GLY A 505 -13.82 -8.32 -39.33
CA GLY A 505 -12.97 -8.98 -40.31
C GLY A 505 -11.56 -8.38 -40.46
N LEU A 506 -11.08 -7.63 -39.47
CA LEU A 506 -9.70 -7.17 -39.38
C LEU A 506 -8.89 -8.09 -38.46
N GLU A 507 -7.64 -8.37 -38.83
CA GLU A 507 -6.77 -9.23 -38.01
C GLU A 507 -6.44 -8.55 -36.68
N LYS A 508 -6.82 -9.19 -35.57
CA LYS A 508 -6.55 -8.69 -34.20
C LYS A 508 -5.06 -8.45 -33.95
N GLU A 509 -4.19 -9.14 -34.68
CA GLU A 509 -2.73 -9.01 -34.67
C GLU A 509 -2.23 -7.61 -35.04
N ARG A 510 -3.09 -6.78 -35.69
CA ARG A 510 -2.85 -5.36 -35.98
C ARG A 510 -2.95 -4.47 -34.74
N LEU A 511 -3.44 -4.97 -33.62
CA LEU A 511 -3.49 -4.26 -32.34
C LEU A 511 -2.72 -5.05 -31.28
N ALA A 512 -1.75 -4.42 -30.62
CA ALA A 512 -1.03 -5.06 -29.51
C ALA A 512 -1.00 -4.20 -28.23
N PHE A 513 -1.23 -4.86 -27.10
CA PHE A 513 -0.99 -4.33 -25.76
C PHE A 513 0.39 -4.77 -25.28
N VAL A 514 1.21 -3.82 -24.86
CA VAL A 514 2.59 -4.10 -24.43
C VAL A 514 2.93 -3.34 -23.17
N THR A 515 3.71 -3.95 -22.28
CA THR A 515 4.17 -3.30 -21.05
C THR A 515 5.67 -3.06 -21.06
N LEU A 516 6.10 -1.87 -20.63
CA LEU A 516 7.50 -1.46 -20.54
C LEU A 516 7.76 -0.68 -19.25
N ALA A 517 9.01 -0.69 -18.78
CA ALA A 517 9.55 0.28 -17.86
C ALA A 517 10.25 1.42 -18.63
N SER A 518 10.47 2.57 -17.97
CA SER A 518 11.06 3.76 -18.59
C SER A 518 12.49 3.54 -19.12
N ASN A 519 13.22 2.56 -18.59
CA ASN A 519 14.59 2.22 -18.99
C ASN A 519 14.69 1.10 -20.04
N MET A 520 13.58 0.71 -20.67
CA MET A 520 13.52 -0.42 -21.60
C MET A 520 13.58 0.02 -23.08
N GLY A 521 14.48 0.94 -23.44
CA GLY A 521 14.58 1.45 -24.82
C GLY A 521 14.90 0.36 -25.86
N LYS A 522 15.71 -0.65 -25.48
CA LYS A 522 16.01 -1.79 -26.35
C LYS A 522 14.76 -2.62 -26.65
N ASP A 523 13.93 -2.87 -25.64
CA ASP A 523 12.67 -3.59 -25.84
C ASP A 523 11.67 -2.77 -26.62
N PHE A 524 11.55 -1.46 -26.34
CA PHE A 524 10.72 -0.56 -27.13
C PHE A 524 11.05 -0.68 -28.63
N CYS A 525 12.33 -0.52 -28.98
CA CYS A 525 12.85 -0.68 -30.33
C CYS A 525 12.49 -2.05 -30.93
N ARG A 526 12.74 -3.14 -30.19
CA ARG A 526 12.40 -4.50 -30.64
C ARG A 526 10.90 -4.63 -30.95
N ILE A 527 10.03 -4.18 -30.05
CA ILE A 527 8.57 -4.29 -30.15
C ILE A 527 8.04 -3.54 -31.38
N VAL A 528 8.49 -2.30 -31.62
CA VAL A 528 8.00 -1.51 -32.75
C VAL A 528 8.45 -2.11 -34.09
N ASN A 529 9.66 -2.67 -34.17
CA ASN A 529 10.14 -3.36 -35.37
C ASN A 529 9.40 -4.70 -35.59
N GLU A 530 9.18 -5.49 -34.53
CA GLU A 530 8.36 -6.70 -34.59
C GLU A 530 6.93 -6.40 -35.09
N MET A 531 6.38 -5.24 -34.71
CA MET A 531 5.08 -4.77 -35.20
C MET A 531 5.12 -4.44 -36.70
N GLU A 532 6.13 -3.70 -37.17
CA GLU A 532 6.28 -3.39 -38.59
C GLU A 532 6.43 -4.66 -39.45
N GLU A 533 7.25 -5.62 -39.01
CA GLU A 533 7.42 -6.91 -39.69
C GLU A 533 6.12 -7.72 -39.73
N ARG A 534 5.34 -7.66 -38.65
CA ARG A 534 4.03 -8.31 -38.58
C ARG A 534 3.06 -7.70 -39.58
N LEU A 535 2.96 -6.38 -39.63
CA LEU A 535 2.06 -5.69 -40.57
C LEU A 535 2.43 -5.99 -42.02
N LYS A 536 3.72 -5.97 -42.37
CA LYS A 536 4.21 -6.35 -43.72
C LYS A 536 3.79 -7.77 -44.14
N LYS A 537 3.59 -8.69 -43.19
CA LYS A 537 3.12 -10.06 -43.46
C LYS A 537 1.60 -10.14 -43.62
N LEU A 538 0.86 -9.25 -42.96
CA LEU A 538 -0.60 -9.21 -43.02
C LEU A 538 -1.13 -8.51 -44.28
N GLY A 539 -0.31 -7.67 -44.91
CA GLY A 539 -0.72 -6.83 -46.04
C GLY A 539 -1.05 -5.45 -45.55
#